data_AF-A0A6N3WZW2-F1
#
_entry.id   AF-A0A6N3WZW2-F1
#
_cell.length_a   1.000
_cell.length_b   1.000
_cell.length_c   1.000
_cell.angle_alpha   90.00
_cell.angle_beta   90.00
_cell.angle_gamma   90.00
#
_symmetry.space_group_name_H-M   'P 1'
#
loop_
_entity.id
_entity.type
_entity.pdbx_description
1 polymer ?
#
loop_
_entity_poly.entity_id
_entity_poly.type
_entity_poly.pdbx_seq_one_letter_code
_entity_poly.pdbx_strand_id
1 'polypeptide(L)'
;MTATSDKLAKAVEAYCVELHRVRACGGATGERSNYGPLANLLSGVGATLKPKVFCVGELANQGAGHPDFGLYGARQLQRGSPRPGQLPERGVVEVKSANDDAWLTAAGQQVSRYWERYRLVLVTNLRSFVLVGEDSGGRPTKLETFQLAASAEAF
;
A
#
# COMPACT_ATOMS: atom_id res chain seq x y z
N MET A 1 -16.42 -16.92 13.18
CA MET A 1 -15.24 -16.24 12.61
C MET A 1 -14.05 -16.46 13.54
N THR A 2 -12.82 -16.50 13.03
CA THR A 2 -11.62 -16.56 13.89
C THR A 2 -11.29 -15.16 14.42
N ALA A 3 -10.63 -15.06 15.57
CA ALA A 3 -10.21 -13.77 16.13
C ALA A 3 -9.32 -12.94 15.18
N THR A 4 -8.64 -13.59 14.23
CA THR A 4 -7.89 -12.92 13.15
C THR A 4 -8.83 -12.32 12.11
N SER A 5 -9.86 -13.07 11.69
CA SER A 5 -10.88 -12.58 10.76
C SER A 5 -11.59 -11.34 11.29
N ASP A 6 -11.92 -11.31 12.58
CA ASP A 6 -12.59 -10.17 13.20
C ASP A 6 -11.70 -8.91 13.22
N LYS A 7 -10.38 -9.07 13.40
CA LYS A 7 -9.43 -7.96 13.33
C LYS A 7 -9.29 -7.40 11.91
N LEU A 8 -9.27 -8.27 10.91
CA LEU A 8 -9.20 -7.87 9.51
C LEU A 8 -10.47 -7.13 9.10
N ALA A 9 -11.64 -7.64 9.47
CA ALA A 9 -12.92 -6.97 9.20
C ALA A 9 -12.94 -5.55 9.81
N LYS A 10 -12.56 -5.40 11.08
CA LYS A 10 -12.47 -4.09 11.74
C LYS A 10 -11.51 -3.12 11.05
N ALA A 11 -10.37 -3.60 10.54
CA ALA A 11 -9.42 -2.76 9.81
C ALA A 11 -10.01 -2.25 8.50
N VAL A 12 -10.74 -3.09 7.77
CA VAL A 12 -11.43 -2.72 6.52
C VAL A 12 -12.61 -1.77 6.81
N GLU A 13 -13.41 -2.03 7.84
CA GLU A 13 -14.50 -1.13 8.24
C GLU A 13 -13.98 0.27 8.58
N ALA A 14 -12.94 0.36 9.41
CA ALA A 14 -12.32 1.63 9.77
C ALA A 14 -11.76 2.37 8.54
N TYR A 15 -11.17 1.63 7.58
CA TYR A 15 -10.70 2.19 6.33
C TYR A 15 -11.84 2.84 5.53
N CYS A 16 -12.95 2.14 5.32
CA CYS A 16 -14.09 2.65 4.59
C CYS A 16 -14.74 3.86 5.28
N VAL A 17 -14.89 3.82 6.61
CA VAL A 17 -15.45 4.92 7.40
C VAL A 17 -14.61 6.18 7.27
N GLU A 18 -13.29 6.08 7.41
CA GLU A 18 -12.42 7.25 7.35
C GLU A 18 -12.31 7.81 5.92
N LEU A 19 -12.28 6.96 4.88
CA LEU A 19 -12.38 7.42 3.50
C LEU A 19 -13.68 8.20 3.23
N HIS A 20 -14.81 7.69 3.71
CA HIS A 20 -16.08 8.39 3.60
C HIS A 20 -16.02 9.75 4.30
N ARG A 21 -15.43 9.80 5.50
CA ARG A 21 -15.30 11.05 6.27
C ARG A 21 -14.42 12.08 5.58
N VAL A 22 -13.28 11.67 5.02
CA VAL A 22 -12.39 12.54 4.23
C VAL A 22 -13.13 13.14 3.04
N ARG A 23 -13.90 12.32 2.31
CA ARG A 23 -14.72 12.77 1.18
C ARG A 23 -15.83 13.73 1.61
N ALA A 24 -16.58 13.37 2.66
CA ALA A 24 -17.70 14.17 3.17
C ALA A 24 -17.27 15.54 3.71
N CYS A 25 -16.03 15.67 4.20
CA CYS A 25 -15.50 16.95 4.67
C CYS A 25 -15.34 17.99 3.55
N GLY A 26 -15.22 17.57 2.28
CA GLY A 26 -15.00 18.47 1.14
C GLY A 26 -13.64 19.18 1.11
N GLY A 27 -12.84 19.07 2.18
CA GLY A 27 -11.50 19.64 2.30
C GLY A 27 -10.37 18.70 1.87
N ALA A 28 -10.67 17.57 1.22
CA ALA A 28 -9.67 16.65 0.71
C ALA A 28 -8.92 17.29 -0.48
N THR A 29 -7.59 17.41 -0.37
CA THR A 29 -6.76 18.14 -1.33
C THR A 29 -6.03 17.22 -2.32
N GLY A 30 -6.55 16.01 -2.54
CA GLY A 30 -6.02 15.02 -3.50
C GLY A 30 -5.62 13.71 -2.84
N GLU A 31 -4.63 13.02 -3.41
CA GLU A 31 -4.22 11.66 -3.02
C GLU A 31 -3.80 11.58 -1.54
N ARG A 32 -3.04 12.57 -1.05
CA ARG A 32 -2.46 12.58 0.30
C ARG A 32 -3.48 12.61 1.42
N SER A 33 -4.68 13.15 1.19
CA SER A 33 -5.75 13.15 2.21
C SER A 33 -6.18 11.73 2.59
N ASN A 34 -5.90 10.74 1.75
CA ASN A 34 -6.26 9.34 1.98
C ASN A 34 -5.10 8.48 2.53
N TYR A 35 -3.94 9.08 2.78
CA TYR A 35 -2.77 8.35 3.28
C TYR A 35 -2.98 7.83 4.69
N GLY A 36 -3.63 8.61 5.55
CA GLY A 36 -3.97 8.18 6.92
C GLY A 36 -4.84 6.91 6.94
N PRO A 37 -6.02 6.92 6.28
CA PRO A 37 -6.87 5.73 6.17
C PRO A 37 -6.11 4.50 5.64
N LEU A 38 -5.35 4.65 4.55
CA LEU A 38 -4.62 3.53 3.95
C LEU A 38 -3.50 3.00 4.85
N ALA A 39 -2.71 3.88 5.48
CA ALA A 39 -1.65 3.47 6.41
C ALA A 39 -2.22 2.71 7.63
N ASN A 40 -3.40 3.11 8.11
CA ASN A 40 -4.10 2.42 9.19
C ASN A 40 -4.58 1.02 8.75
N LEU A 41 -5.14 0.89 7.55
CA LEU A 41 -5.50 -0.42 6.98
C LEU A 41 -4.29 -1.35 6.91
N LEU A 42 -3.21 -0.89 6.28
CA LEU A 42 -1.99 -1.69 6.08
C LEU A 42 -1.33 -2.07 7.41
N SER A 43 -1.29 -1.16 8.38
CA SER A 43 -0.77 -1.44 9.72
C SER A 43 -1.65 -2.41 10.50
N GLY A 44 -2.97 -2.29 10.37
CA GLY A 44 -3.95 -3.20 10.99
C GLY A 44 -3.80 -4.63 10.48
N VAL A 45 -3.68 -4.80 9.15
CA VAL A 45 -3.38 -6.09 8.51
C VAL A 45 -2.01 -6.60 8.96
N GLY A 46 -0.98 -5.77 8.88
CA GLY A 46 0.40 -6.13 9.23
C GLY A 46 0.58 -6.58 10.68
N ALA A 47 -0.24 -6.07 11.60
CA ALA A 47 -0.24 -6.49 13.00
C ALA A 47 -0.76 -7.92 13.22
N THR A 48 -1.49 -8.49 12.26
CA THR A 48 -1.98 -9.88 12.30
C THR A 48 -0.97 -10.90 11.78
N LEU A 49 0.05 -10.45 11.03
CA LEU A 49 1.05 -11.30 10.39
C LEU A 49 2.15 -11.76 11.37
N LYS A 50 2.83 -12.85 11.02
CA LYS A 50 4.01 -13.38 11.75
C LYS A 50 5.17 -13.59 10.77
N PRO A 51 6.30 -12.84 10.88
CA PRO A 51 6.48 -11.67 11.75
C PRO A 51 5.52 -10.53 11.40
N LYS A 52 5.29 -9.62 12.35
CA LYS A 52 4.47 -8.42 12.11
C LYS A 52 5.10 -7.55 11.03
N VAL A 53 4.24 -6.85 10.29
CA VAL A 53 4.63 -5.89 9.26
C VAL A 53 4.14 -4.51 9.65
N PHE A 54 4.95 -3.49 9.39
CA PHE A 54 4.69 -2.09 9.72
C PHE A 54 4.69 -1.26 8.45
N CYS A 55 3.67 -0.41 8.30
CA CYS A 55 3.59 0.57 7.23
C CYS A 55 4.25 1.86 7.68
N VAL A 56 5.24 2.34 6.93
CA VAL A 56 5.97 3.58 7.19
C VAL A 56 5.78 4.49 5.98
N GLY A 57 5.20 5.67 6.18
CA GLY A 57 5.02 6.66 5.12
C GLY A 57 6.26 7.51 4.85
N GLU A 58 6.24 8.23 3.72
CA GLU A 58 7.25 9.23 3.34
C GLU A 58 8.67 8.68 3.32
N LEU A 59 8.90 7.64 2.52
CA LEU A 59 10.23 7.05 2.39
C LEU A 59 11.23 8.05 1.82
N ALA A 60 12.39 8.14 2.49
CA ALA A 60 13.55 8.86 1.96
C ALA A 60 13.96 8.26 0.60
N ASN A 61 14.38 9.09 -0.34
CA ASN A 61 14.85 8.61 -1.63
C ASN A 61 16.14 7.80 -1.44
N GLN A 62 16.07 6.50 -1.71
CA GLN A 62 17.20 5.58 -1.64
C GLN A 62 17.67 5.13 -3.03
N GLY A 63 17.49 5.99 -4.05
CA GLY A 63 18.00 5.81 -5.41
C GLY A 63 16.96 5.38 -6.45
N ALA A 64 15.70 5.10 -6.05
CA ALA A 64 14.62 4.67 -6.96
C ALA A 64 13.44 5.64 -7.03
N GLY A 65 13.49 6.77 -6.31
CA GLY A 65 12.39 7.72 -6.14
C GLY A 65 11.77 7.68 -4.75
N HIS A 66 10.55 8.19 -4.63
CA HIS A 66 9.83 8.37 -3.36
C HIS A 66 8.51 7.58 -3.37
N PRO A 67 8.54 6.25 -3.14
CA PRO A 67 7.30 5.51 -2.92
C PRO A 67 6.57 6.06 -1.70
N ASP A 68 5.24 6.08 -1.75
CA ASP A 68 4.42 6.70 -0.70
C ASP A 68 4.58 6.00 0.65
N PHE A 69 4.66 4.66 0.64
CA PHE A 69 4.89 3.86 1.83
C PHE A 69 5.90 2.73 1.63
N GLY A 70 6.55 2.35 2.73
CA GLY A 70 7.33 1.12 2.86
C GLY A 70 6.71 0.15 3.84
N LEU A 71 6.72 -1.14 3.50
CA LEU A 71 6.27 -2.22 4.37
C LEU A 71 7.48 -2.96 4.96
N TYR A 72 7.71 -2.76 6.26
CA TYR A 72 8.85 -3.30 6.97
C TYR A 72 8.45 -4.46 7.87
N GLY A 73 9.21 -5.55 7.82
CA GLY A 73 9.09 -6.59 8.84
C GLY A 73 9.56 -6.10 10.21
N ALA A 74 8.97 -6.64 11.29
CA ALA A 74 9.32 -6.26 12.66
C ALA A 74 10.83 -6.34 12.97
N ARG A 75 11.55 -7.24 12.30
CA ARG A 75 12.99 -7.46 12.47
C ARG A 75 13.83 -6.34 11.84
N GLN A 76 13.27 -5.58 10.91
CA GLN A 76 13.92 -4.46 10.25
C GLN A 76 13.90 -3.17 11.09
N LEU A 77 12.98 -3.12 12.06
CA LEU A 77 12.80 -1.95 12.91
C LEU A 77 13.63 -2.05 14.18
N GLN A 78 14.29 -0.94 14.53
CA GLN A 78 14.97 -0.74 15.80
C GLN A 78 14.42 0.53 16.44
N ARG A 79 13.83 0.39 17.65
CA ARG A 79 13.16 1.50 18.38
C ARG A 79 12.08 2.21 17.54
N GLY A 80 11.38 1.47 16.68
CA GLY A 80 10.27 1.99 15.87
C GLY A 80 10.67 2.54 14.49
N SER A 81 11.97 2.61 14.17
CA SER A 81 12.45 3.10 12.88
C SER A 81 13.23 2.03 12.12
N PRO A 82 13.16 1.99 10.78
CA PRO A 82 14.03 1.15 9.97
C PRO A 82 15.50 1.47 10.23
N ARG A 83 16.37 0.46 10.22
CA ARG A 83 17.83 0.71 10.25
C ARG A 83 18.23 1.52 9.01
N PRO A 84 19.22 2.43 9.11
CA PRO A 84 19.70 3.19 7.95
C PRO A 84 20.07 2.28 6.78
N GLY A 85 19.58 2.61 5.58
CA GLY A 85 19.84 1.86 4.34
C GLY A 85 19.07 0.54 4.20
N GLN A 86 18.24 0.14 5.16
CA GLN A 86 17.37 -1.01 4.96
C GLN A 86 16.19 -0.68 4.05
N LEU A 87 16.07 -1.47 2.99
CA LEU A 87 14.90 -1.48 2.11
C LEU A 87 13.73 -2.21 2.79
N PRO A 88 12.48 -1.80 2.57
CA PRO A 88 11.32 -2.53 3.07
C PRO A 88 11.29 -3.97 2.50
N GLU A 89 11.42 -4.99 3.36
CA GLU A 89 11.49 -6.40 2.91
C GLU A 89 10.13 -6.91 2.40
N ARG A 90 9.05 -6.22 2.76
CA ARG A 90 7.68 -6.53 2.32
C ARG A 90 7.21 -5.62 1.20
N GLY A 91 8.14 -4.94 0.54
CA GLY A 91 7.87 -4.09 -0.61
C GLY A 91 7.39 -2.68 -0.24
N VAL A 92 7.04 -1.95 -1.28
CA VAL A 92 6.59 -0.56 -1.20
C VAL A 92 5.15 -0.41 -1.68
N VAL A 93 4.49 0.68 -1.32
CA VAL A 93 3.15 1.02 -1.78
C VAL A 93 3.20 2.33 -2.54
N GLU A 94 2.53 2.36 -3.68
CA GLU A 94 2.32 3.55 -4.49
C GLU A 94 0.82 3.83 -4.59
N VAL A 95 0.42 5.03 -4.19
CA VAL A 95 -0.94 5.52 -4.24
C VAL A 95 -1.14 6.34 -5.51
N LYS A 96 -2.35 6.24 -6.07
CA LYS A 96 -2.82 7.04 -7.20
C LYS A 96 -4.16 7.65 -6.87
N SER A 97 -4.56 8.62 -7.68
CA SER A 97 -5.85 9.26 -7.61
C SER A 97 -6.96 8.22 -7.72
N ALA A 98 -8.05 8.42 -6.97
CA ALA A 98 -9.20 7.53 -7.02
C ALA A 98 -9.86 7.47 -8.40
N ASN A 99 -9.57 8.43 -9.29
CA ASN A 99 -10.03 8.44 -10.69
C ASN A 99 -9.08 7.70 -11.64
N ASP A 100 -7.83 7.48 -11.24
CA ASP A 100 -6.87 6.76 -12.07
C ASP A 100 -7.20 5.28 -12.08
N ASP A 101 -6.93 4.61 -13.20
CA ASP A 101 -6.98 3.16 -13.27
C ASP A 101 -5.64 2.57 -12.87
N ALA A 102 -5.56 2.07 -11.63
CA ALA A 102 -4.38 1.39 -11.09
C ALA A 102 -3.88 0.25 -12.00
N TRP A 103 -4.77 -0.32 -12.83
CA TRP A 103 -4.45 -1.39 -13.78
C TRP A 103 -3.48 -0.96 -14.89
N LEU A 104 -3.59 0.29 -15.39
CA LEU A 104 -2.70 0.85 -16.40
C LEU A 104 -1.36 1.28 -15.80
N THR A 105 -1.39 1.84 -14.58
CA THR A 105 -0.19 2.41 -13.96
C THR A 105 0.77 1.38 -13.38
N ALA A 106 0.30 0.19 -13.02
CA ALA A 106 1.16 -0.92 -12.59
C ALA A 106 2.21 -1.34 -13.65
N ALA A 107 1.98 -1.03 -14.93
CA ALA A 107 2.94 -1.25 -16.02
C ALA A 107 3.73 0.02 -16.39
N GLY A 108 3.54 1.13 -15.68
CA GLY A 108 4.16 2.42 -15.96
C GLY A 108 5.62 2.51 -15.51
N GLN A 109 6.36 3.46 -16.10
CA GLN A 109 7.80 3.65 -15.86
C GLN A 109 8.16 3.82 -14.37
N GLN A 110 7.30 4.46 -13.58
CA GLN A 110 7.52 4.67 -12.16
C GLN A 110 7.46 3.36 -11.35
N VAL A 111 6.46 2.51 -11.61
CA VAL A 111 6.29 1.22 -10.93
C VAL A 111 7.42 0.27 -11.32
N SER A 112 7.87 0.30 -12.58
CA SER A 112 9.03 -0.47 -13.03
C SER A 112 10.31 -0.09 -12.26
N ARG A 113 10.58 1.20 -12.04
CA ARG A 113 11.74 1.67 -11.25
C ARG A 113 11.68 1.22 -9.79
N TYR A 114 10.48 1.28 -9.19
CA TYR A 114 10.31 0.77 -7.83
C TYR A 114 10.48 -0.76 -7.77
N TRP A 115 9.95 -1.50 -8.72
CA TRP A 115 10.13 -2.94 -8.77
C TRP A 115 11.60 -3.33 -8.93
N GLU A 116 12.36 -2.64 -9.80
CA GLU A 116 13.80 -2.89 -9.98
C GLU A 116 14.57 -2.82 -8.65
N ARG A 117 14.15 -1.92 -7.75
CA ARG A 117 14.80 -1.73 -6.45
C ARG A 117 14.23 -2.60 -5.33
N TYR A 118 12.90 -2.68 -5.23
CA TYR A 118 12.19 -3.24 -4.07
C TYR A 118 11.60 -4.63 -4.32
N ARG A 119 11.55 -5.08 -5.58
CA ARG A 119 11.03 -6.39 -6.05
C ARG A 119 9.56 -6.69 -5.78
N LEU A 120 8.90 -5.91 -4.92
CA LEU A 120 7.49 -6.04 -4.58
C LEU A 120 6.87 -4.64 -4.42
N VAL A 121 5.81 -4.36 -5.18
CA VAL A 121 5.12 -3.07 -5.21
C VAL A 121 3.61 -3.30 -5.14
N LEU A 122 2.94 -2.70 -4.16
CA LEU A 122 1.48 -2.63 -4.09
C LEU A 122 1.03 -1.29 -4.69
N VAL A 123 0.30 -1.33 -5.81
CA VAL A 123 -0.27 -0.13 -6.43
C VAL A 123 -1.74 -0.04 -6.07
N THR A 124 -2.19 1.13 -5.62
CA THR A 124 -3.61 1.34 -5.30
C THR A 124 -4.11 2.73 -5.66
N ASN A 125 -5.36 2.79 -6.10
CA ASN A 125 -6.16 4.01 -6.24
C ASN A 125 -7.28 4.04 -5.16
N LEU A 126 -7.01 3.41 -4.00
CA LEU A 126 -7.92 3.22 -2.86
C LEU A 126 -9.08 2.23 -3.08
N ARG A 127 -9.58 2.11 -4.32
CA ARG A 127 -10.66 1.16 -4.67
C ARG A 127 -10.17 -0.15 -5.26
N SER A 128 -8.98 -0.14 -5.86
CA SER A 128 -8.33 -1.29 -6.48
C SER A 128 -6.92 -1.44 -5.94
N PHE A 129 -6.48 -2.68 -5.79
CA PHE A 129 -5.19 -3.07 -5.28
C PHE A 129 -4.55 -4.04 -6.27
N VAL A 130 -3.34 -3.72 -6.74
CA VAL A 130 -2.59 -4.56 -7.66
C VAL A 130 -1.22 -4.83 -7.06
N LEU A 131 -0.92 -6.10 -6.82
CA LEU A 131 0.40 -6.52 -6.36
C LEU A 131 1.30 -6.82 -7.57
N VAL A 132 2.43 -6.15 -7.65
CA VAL A 132 3.46 -6.38 -8.67
C VAL A 132 4.67 -7.02 -8.00
N GLY A 133 5.09 -8.17 -8.52
CA GLY A 133 6.23 -8.94 -8.00
C GLY A 133 6.99 -9.59 -9.14
N GLU A 134 7.52 -10.80 -8.92
CA GLU A 134 8.31 -11.53 -9.92
C GLU A 134 7.63 -12.84 -10.34
N ASP A 135 7.76 -13.20 -11.62
CA ASP A 135 7.40 -14.52 -12.12
C ASP A 135 8.47 -15.56 -11.77
N SER A 136 8.25 -16.84 -12.13
CA SER A 136 9.23 -17.92 -11.92
C SER A 136 10.55 -17.71 -12.67
N GLY A 137 10.60 -16.78 -13.63
CA GLY A 137 11.80 -16.38 -14.36
C GLY A 137 12.45 -15.10 -13.83
N GLY A 138 11.99 -14.55 -12.70
CA GLY A 138 12.54 -13.34 -12.09
C GLY A 138 12.15 -12.03 -12.79
N ARG A 139 11.19 -12.07 -13.73
CA ARG A 139 10.71 -10.90 -14.49
C ARG A 139 9.55 -10.22 -13.77
N PRO A 140 9.37 -8.90 -13.94
CA PRO A 140 8.27 -8.20 -13.30
C PRO A 140 6.94 -8.70 -13.84
N THR A 141 6.02 -9.05 -12.94
CA THR A 141 4.68 -9.47 -13.31
C THR A 141 3.63 -8.99 -12.31
N LYS A 142 2.39 -8.88 -12.78
CA LYS A 142 1.23 -8.71 -11.90
C LYS A 142 0.97 -10.05 -11.21
N LEU A 143 0.84 -10.01 -9.89
CA LEU A 143 0.46 -11.13 -9.05
C LEU A 143 -1.05 -11.04 -8.77
N GLU A 144 -1.42 -10.69 -7.54
CA GLU A 144 -2.81 -10.58 -7.11
C GLU A 144 -3.43 -9.23 -7.48
N THR A 145 -4.73 -9.25 -7.75
CA THR A 145 -5.55 -8.04 -7.93
C THR A 145 -6.82 -8.17 -7.12
N PHE A 146 -7.20 -7.08 -6.46
CA PHE A 146 -8.45 -6.98 -5.72
C PHE A 146 -9.13 -5.65 -6.04
N GLN A 147 -10.46 -5.67 -6.15
CA GLN A 147 -11.25 -4.48 -6.49
C GLN A 147 -12.48 -4.39 -5.58
N LEU A 148 -12.59 -3.28 -4.85
CA LEU A 148 -13.75 -2.90 -4.04
C LEU A 148 -14.88 -2.34 -4.90
N ALA A 149 -14.54 -1.55 -5.92
CA ALA A 149 -15.50 -0.88 -6.79
C ALA A 149 -14.98 -0.70 -8.22
N ALA A 150 -15.88 -0.83 -9.20
CA ALA A 150 -15.56 -0.82 -10.63
C ALA A 150 -14.98 0.53 -11.11
N SER A 151 -15.51 1.64 -10.58
CA SER A 151 -15.17 3.01 -10.98
C SER A 151 -15.07 3.91 -9.75
N ALA A 152 -14.54 5.13 -9.94
CA ALA A 152 -14.53 6.14 -8.89
C ALA A 152 -15.94 6.58 -8.47
N GLU A 153 -16.91 6.55 -9.40
CA GLU A 153 -18.31 6.88 -9.13
C GLU A 153 -19.01 5.81 -8.28
N ALA A 154 -18.70 4.53 -8.54
CA ALA A 154 -19.22 3.42 -7.75
C ALA A 154 -18.51 3.25 -6.39
N PHE A 155 -17.41 3.96 -6.16
CA PHE A 155 -16.56 3.88 -4.97
C PHE A 155 -16.84 5.01 -3.98
#